data_AF-A0A2N2X6K6-F1
#
_entry.id   AF-A0A2N2X6K6-F1
#
_cell.length_a   1.000
_cell.length_b   1.000
_cell.length_c   1.000
_cell.angle_alpha   90.00
_cell.angle_beta   90.00
_cell.angle_gamma   90.00
#
_symmetry.space_group_name_H-M   'P 1'
#
loop_
_entity.id
_entity.type
_entity.pdbx_description
1 polymer ?
#
loop_
_entity_poly.entity_id
_entity_poly.type
_entity_poly.pdbx_seq_one_letter_code
_entity_poly.pdbx_strand_id
1 'polypeptide(L)' 'MENLLEWSRAQSDRISFEPYEFEFIEACNEVLEALNANAKGKNIAVKYFASARIELFADENMFKTIL' A
#
# COMPACT_ATOMS: atom_id res chain seq x y z
N MET A 1 -6.96 17.48 8.74
CA MET A 1 -8.33 17.10 8.33
C MET A 1 -8.32 16.37 6.98
N GLU A 2 -7.32 15.53 6.69
CA GLU A 2 -7.30 14.75 5.44
C GLU A 2 -8.22 13.53 5.53
N ASN A 3 -8.21 12.88 6.69
CA ASN A 3 -8.98 11.66 6.95
C ASN A 3 -10.48 11.79 6.60
N LEU A 4 -11.23 12.75 7.16
CA LEU A 4 -12.71 12.76 7.04
C LEU A 4 -13.21 12.89 5.58
N LEU A 5 -12.45 13.57 4.73
CA LEU A 5 -12.76 13.73 3.31
C LEU A 5 -12.48 12.45 2.52
N GLU A 6 -11.46 11.69 2.91
CA GLU A 6 -11.16 10.36 2.37
C GLU A 6 -12.24 9.35 2.79
N TRP A 7 -12.64 9.37 4.07
CA TRP A 7 -13.74 8.53 4.60
C TRP A 7 -15.08 8.82 3.91
N SER A 8 -15.39 10.09 3.61
CA SER A 8 -16.62 10.48 2.91
C SER A 8 -16.65 10.03 1.44
N ARG A 9 -15.50 9.99 0.75
CA ARG A 9 -15.41 9.47 -0.62
C ARG A 9 -15.53 7.96 -0.68
N ALA A 10 -15.00 7.24 0.31
CA ALA A 10 -15.20 5.79 0.44
C ALA A 10 -16.69 5.41 0.59
N GLN A 11 -17.52 6.31 1.12
CA GLN A 11 -18.97 6.14 1.27
C GLN A 11 -19.77 6.47 0.00
N SER A 12 -19.12 6.94 -1.07
CA SER A 12 -19.75 7.21 -2.37
C SER A 12 -19.65 5.97 -3.27
N ASP A 13 -20.28 4.86 -2.86
CA ASP A 13 -20.67 3.61 -3.57
C ASP A 13 -19.81 2.96 -4.68
N ARG A 14 -18.68 3.53 -5.11
CA ARG A 14 -17.70 2.88 -5.97
C ARG A 14 -16.34 3.49 -5.68
N ILE A 15 -15.51 2.78 -4.90
CA ILE A 15 -14.07 2.99 -5.01
C ILE A 15 -13.73 2.62 -6.47
N SER A 16 -13.23 3.58 -7.26
CA SER A 16 -12.83 3.30 -8.64
C SER A 16 -11.79 2.19 -8.60
N PHE A 17 -12.04 1.12 -9.33
CA PHE A 17 -11.11 0.02 -9.49
C PHE A 17 -10.43 0.22 -10.85
N GLU A 18 -9.21 0.74 -10.81
CA GLU A 18 -8.41 1.07 -11.99
C GLU A 18 -7.15 0.20 -12.00
N PRO A 19 -7.26 -1.10 -12.35
CA PRO A 19 -6.11 -2.00 -12.32
C PRO A 19 -5.12 -1.66 -13.43
N TYR A 20 -3.84 -1.77 -13.11
CA TYR A 20 -2.75 -1.67 -14.06
C TYR A 20 -1.61 -2.62 -13.68
N GLU A 21 -0.66 -2.78 -14.60
CA GLU A 21 0.55 -3.57 -14.35
C GLU A 21 1.56 -2.75 -13.57
N PHE A 22 2.00 -3.26 -12.41
CA PHE A 22 3.02 -2.63 -11.57
C PHE A 22 3.95 -3.67 -10.94
N GLU A 23 5.14 -3.22 -10.54
CA GLU A 23 6.11 -4.11 -9.92
C GLU A 23 5.84 -4.26 -8.42
N PHE A 24 5.67 -5.49 -7.95
CA PHE A 24 5.34 -5.79 -6.55
C PHE A 24 6.34 -5.19 -5.56
N ILE A 25 7.63 -5.16 -5.91
CA ILE A 25 8.67 -4.63 -5.03
C ILE A 25 8.52 -3.11 -4.83
N GLU A 26 8.05 -2.38 -5.83
CA GLU A 26 7.85 -0.93 -5.74
C GLU A 26 6.71 -0.64 -4.76
N ALA A 27 5.58 -1.33 -4.90
CA ALA A 27 4.45 -1.20 -4.00
C ALA A 27 4.80 -1.61 -2.55
N CYS A 28 5.56 -2.70 -2.35
CA CYS A 28 6.01 -3.10 -1.02
C CYS A 28 6.98 -2.09 -0.40
N ASN A 29 7.92 -1.52 -1.18
CA ASN A 29 8.89 -0.55 -0.65
C ASN A 29 8.20 0.71 -0.11
N GLU A 30 7.21 1.23 -0.81
CA GLU A 30 6.44 2.39 -0.34
C GLU A 30 5.74 2.11 1.00
N VAL A 31 5.10 0.93 1.13
CA VAL A 31 4.44 0.53 2.38
C VAL A 31 5.46 0.35 3.51
N LEU A 32 6.62 -0.27 3.22
CA LEU A 32 7.68 -0.46 4.20
C LEU A 32 8.29 0.86 4.68
N GLU A 33 8.44 1.86 3.80
CA GLU A 33 8.90 3.20 4.19
C GLU A 33 7.94 3.84 5.19
N ALA A 34 6.63 3.75 4.96
CA ALA A 34 5.61 4.23 5.88
C ALA A 34 5.62 3.47 7.23
N LEU A 35 5.76 2.14 7.19
CA LEU A 35 5.81 1.31 8.39
C LEU A 35 7.10 1.49 9.19
N ASN A 36 8.22 1.78 8.55
CA ASN A 36 9.53 1.91 9.18
C ASN A 36 9.58 3.03 10.21
N ALA A 37 8.86 4.14 10.00
CA ALA A 37 8.74 5.21 10.98
C ALA A 37 8.12 4.70 12.29
N ASN A 38 7.04 3.92 12.19
CA ASN A 38 6.36 3.31 13.33
C ASN A 38 7.18 2.17 13.98
N ALA A 39 7.85 1.37 13.15
CA ALA A 39 8.67 0.25 13.59
C ALA A 39 9.85 0.71 14.46
N LYS A 40 10.52 1.81 14.07
CA LYS A 40 11.58 2.45 14.85
C LYS A 40 11.09 2.84 16.25
N GLY A 41 9.92 3.47 16.35
CA GLY A 41 9.33 3.85 17.64
C GLY A 41 9.00 2.67 18.55
N LYS A 42 8.76 1.49 17.97
CA LYS A 42 8.47 0.23 18.70
C LYS A 42 9.70 -0.67 18.88
N ASN A 43 10.88 -0.23 18.42
CA ASN A 43 12.11 -1.04 18.38
C ASN A 43 11.91 -2.41 17.72
N ILE A 44 11.14 -2.45 16.64
CA ILE A 44 10.92 -3.65 15.82
C ILE A 44 11.43 -3.38 14.39
N ALA A 45 11.72 -4.45 13.66
CA ALA A 45 12.12 -4.39 12.26
C ALA A 45 11.07 -5.07 11.38
N VAL A 46 10.64 -4.39 10.32
CA VAL A 46 9.83 -4.97 9.25
C VAL A 46 10.76 -5.23 8.08
N LYS A 47 10.79 -6.47 7.59
CA LYS A 47 11.69 -6.88 6.50
C LYS A 47 10.88 -7.55 5.40
N TYR A 48 11.26 -7.25 4.17
CA TYR A 48 10.72 -7.88 2.98
C TYR A 48 11.82 -8.72 2.31
N PHE A 49 11.45 -9.92 1.87
CA PHE A 49 12.34 -10.86 1.21
C PHE A 49 11.62 -11.48 0.02
N ALA A 50 12.14 -11.23 -1.18
CA ALA A 50 11.70 -11.88 -2.41
C ALA A 50 12.91 -12.17 -3.30
N SER A 51 12.88 -13.32 -3.97
CA SER A 51 13.97 -13.79 -4.84
C SER A 51 13.67 -13.60 -6.33
N ALA A 52 12.44 -13.27 -6.69
CA ALA A 52 12.00 -13.12 -8.07
C ALA A 52 11.38 -11.74 -8.29
N ARG A 53 11.53 -11.22 -9.51
CA ARG A 53 10.75 -10.09 -9.99
C ARG A 53 9.31 -10.56 -10.19
N ILE A 54 8.36 -9.85 -9.57
CA ILE A 54 6.93 -10.16 -9.62
C ILE A 54 6.21 -8.93 -10.15
N GLU A 55 5.51 -9.12 -11.27
CA GLU A 55 4.62 -8.13 -11.87
C GLU A 55 3.19 -8.48 -11.47
N LEU A 56 2.43 -7.47 -11.04
CA LEU A 56 1.05 -7.63 -10.60
C LEU A 56 0.13 -6.86 -11.54
N PHE A 57 -1.02 -7.43 -11.85
CA PHE A 57 -2.14 -6.71 -12.47
C PHE A 57 -3.24 -6.54 -11.43
N ALA A 58 -3.27 -5.38 -10.79
CA ALA A 58 -4.22 -5.04 -9.74
C ALA A 58 -4.38 -3.51 -9.64
N ASP A 59 -5.34 -3.06 -8.84
CA ASP A 59 -5.40 -1.65 -8.44
C ASP A 59 -4.36 -1.42 -7.34
N GLU A 60 -3.31 -0.65 -7.66
CA GLU A 60 -2.17 -0.47 -6.76
C GLU A 60 -2.57 0.24 -5.44
N ASN A 61 -3.52 1.18 -5.50
CA ASN A 61 -3.97 1.92 -4.31
C ASN A 61 -4.76 1.02 -3.37
N MET A 62 -5.69 0.23 -3.91
CA MET A 62 -6.42 -0.78 -3.13
C MET A 62 -5.46 -1.82 -2.56
N PHE A 63 -4.50 -2.27 -3.35
CA PHE A 63 -3.50 -3.24 -2.94
C PHE A 63 -2.65 -2.73 -1.76
N LYS A 64 -2.11 -1.51 -1.85
CA LYS A 64 -1.33 -0.86 -0.78
C LYS A 64 -2.14 -0.63 0.49
N THR A 65 -3.46 -0.49 0.40
CA THR A 65 -4.35 -0.35 1.57
C THR A 65 -4.49 -1.66 2.36
N ILE A 66 -4.36 -2.80 1.68
CA ILE A 66 -4.44 -4.14 2.31
C ILE A 66 -3.12 -4.52 2.96
N LEU A 67 -2.00 -4.08 2.39
CA LEU A 67 -0.66 -4.29 2.95
C LEU A 67 -0.42 -3.48 4.24
#